data_AF-A0A3S6QNN7-F1
#
_entry.id   AF-A0A3S6QNN7-F1
#
_cell.length_a   1.000
_cell.length_b   1.000
_cell.length_c   1.000
_cell.angle_alpha   90.00
_cell.angle_beta   90.00
_cell.angle_gamma   90.00
#
_symmetry.space_group_name_H-M   'P 1'
#
loop_
_entity.id
_entity.type
_entity.pdbx_description
1 polymer ?
#
loop_
_entity_poly.entity_id
_entity_poly.type
_entity_poly.pdbx_seq_one_letter_code
_entity_poly.pdbx_strand_id
1 'polypeptide(L)'
;METATFNYIAQIISEYPITDMYIERLEKEKDITVVKHKELVYLRENQRAIERVLKKCISSEGRGVFDNITYDIIYELYLRETVVLSLDGVANKSHLSLSQVKKRRQAFFEEVAIERGIKINKELNKSYSR
;
A
#
# COMPACT_ATOMS: atom_id res chain seq x y z
N MET A 1 3.78 12.65 5.07
CA MET A 1 4.30 11.42 5.71
C MET A 1 5.81 11.42 5.61
N GLU A 2 6.51 10.95 6.64
CA GLU A 2 7.97 10.85 6.64
C GLU A 2 8.46 9.82 5.60
N THR A 3 9.64 10.06 5.02
CA THR A 3 10.23 9.20 3.99
C THR A 3 10.41 7.75 4.47
N ALA A 4 10.78 7.55 5.74
CA ALA A 4 10.94 6.21 6.31
C ALA A 4 9.61 5.44 6.32
N THR A 5 8.53 6.06 6.80
CA THR A 5 7.20 5.47 6.76
C THR A 5 6.74 5.23 5.33
N PHE A 6 6.99 6.17 4.41
CA PHE A 6 6.66 5.99 3.01
C PHE A 6 7.34 4.76 2.40
N ASN A 7 8.65 4.64 2.59
CA ASN A 7 9.43 3.53 2.03
C ASN A 7 9.01 2.19 2.63
N TYR A 8 8.74 2.16 3.93
CA TYR A 8 8.21 0.99 4.61
C TYR A 8 6.85 0.55 4.03
N ILE A 9 5.91 1.49 3.89
CA ILE A 9 4.58 1.19 3.31
C ILE A 9 4.70 0.75 1.85
N ALA A 10 5.56 1.40 1.06
CA ALA A 10 5.85 0.99 -0.32
C ALA A 10 6.32 -0.46 -0.39
N GLN A 11 7.26 -0.84 0.48
CA GLN A 11 7.83 -2.18 0.53
C GLN A 11 6.76 -3.23 0.82
N ILE A 12 5.96 -3.06 1.88
CA ILE A 12 4.95 -4.07 2.25
C ILE A 12 3.84 -4.19 1.20
N ILE A 13 3.52 -3.12 0.46
CA ILE A 13 2.58 -3.18 -0.66
C ILE A 13 3.19 -3.96 -1.83
N SER A 14 4.46 -3.71 -2.18
CA SER A 14 5.14 -4.45 -3.25
C SER A 14 5.32 -5.94 -2.93
N GLU A 15 5.49 -6.28 -1.66
CA GLU A 15 5.60 -7.68 -1.20
C GLU A 15 4.24 -8.38 -1.11
N TYR A 16 3.13 -7.64 -1.10
CA TYR A 16 1.79 -8.18 -0.94
C TYR A 16 1.45 -9.35 -1.89
N PRO A 17 1.73 -9.28 -3.22
CA PRO A 17 1.37 -10.36 -4.15
C PRO A 17 2.06 -11.70 -3.84
N ILE A 18 3.23 -11.66 -3.21
CA ILE A 18 4.03 -12.86 -2.87
C ILE A 18 3.91 -13.25 -1.39
N THR A 19 3.26 -12.40 -0.58
CA THR A 19 3.17 -12.58 0.88
C THR A 19 2.42 -13.86 1.25
N ASP A 20 1.36 -14.21 0.51
CA ASP A 20 0.61 -15.46 0.74
C ASP A 20 1.48 -16.71 0.58
N MET A 21 2.25 -16.78 -0.51
CA MET A 21 3.19 -17.88 -0.74
C MET A 21 4.23 -17.99 0.40
N TYR A 22 4.72 -16.86 0.89
CA TYR A 22 5.68 -16.84 1.99
C TYR A 22 5.05 -17.31 3.31
N ILE A 23 3.83 -16.87 3.63
CA ILE A 23 3.11 -17.31 4.83
C ILE A 23 2.84 -18.81 4.77
N GLU A 24 2.35 -19.33 3.65
CA GLU A 24 2.10 -20.77 3.49
C GLU A 24 3.37 -21.61 3.70
N ARG A 25 4.52 -21.11 3.26
CA ARG A 25 5.80 -21.77 3.49
C ARG A 25 6.14 -21.82 4.98
N LEU A 26 5.99 -20.69 5.69
CA LEU A 26 6.22 -20.62 7.14
C LEU A 26 5.27 -21.52 7.92
N GLU A 27 4.00 -21.60 7.52
CA GLU A 27 2.98 -22.46 8.15
C GLU A 27 3.28 -23.95 7.98
N LYS A 28 3.92 -24.35 6.88
CA LYS A 28 4.30 -25.74 6.60
C LYS A 28 5.57 -26.20 7.32
N GLU A 29 6.38 -25.28 7.84
CA GLU A 29 7.58 -25.64 8.59
C GLU A 29 7.19 -26.25 9.94
N LYS A 30 7.57 -27.52 10.17
CA LYS A 30 7.16 -28.31 11.35
C LYS A 30 7.69 -27.79 12.69
N ASP A 31 8.68 -26.89 12.67
CA ASP A 31 9.26 -26.23 13.85
C ASP A 31 9.05 -24.71 13.78
N ILE A 32 7.81 -24.27 14.06
CA ILE A 32 7.53 -22.84 14.27
C ILE A 32 8.15 -22.44 15.61
N THR A 33 9.27 -21.73 15.55
CA THR A 33 9.86 -21.05 16.70
C THR A 33 9.04 -19.82 17.07
N VAL A 34 9.20 -19.31 18.29
CA VAL A 34 8.55 -18.04 18.73
C VAL A 34 8.88 -16.88 17.78
N VAL A 35 10.08 -16.86 17.19
CA VAL A 35 10.48 -15.84 16.20
C VAL A 35 9.66 -15.95 14.92
N LYS A 36 9.55 -17.16 14.35
CA LYS A 36 8.73 -17.41 13.15
C LYS A 36 7.25 -17.10 13.37
N HIS A 37 6.73 -17.39 14.57
CA HIS A 37 5.36 -17.03 14.92
C HIS A 37 5.14 -15.51 14.91
N LYS A 38 6.07 -14.74 15.48
CA LYS A 38 5.99 -13.26 15.45
C LYS A 38 6.05 -12.71 14.02
N GLU A 39 6.91 -13.29 13.19
CA GLU A 39 7.02 -12.92 11.78
C GLU A 39 5.73 -13.22 11.01
N LEU A 40 5.11 -14.38 11.23
CA LEU A 40 3.84 -14.76 10.63
C LEU A 40 2.71 -13.80 11.04
N VAL A 41 2.60 -13.48 12.34
CA VAL A 41 1.63 -12.49 12.83
C VAL A 41 1.84 -11.15 12.12
N TYR A 42 3.08 -10.69 12.06
CA TYR A 42 3.44 -9.43 11.42
C TYR A 42 3.06 -9.39 9.93
N LEU A 43 3.33 -10.46 9.19
CA LEU A 43 2.97 -10.57 7.77
C LEU A 43 1.46 -10.60 7.56
N ARG A 44 0.73 -11.36 8.38
CA ARG A 44 -0.74 -11.40 8.35
C ARG A 44 -1.34 -10.04 8.63
N GLU A 45 -0.79 -9.28 9.57
CA GLU A 45 -1.26 -7.92 9.84
C GLU A 45 -1.00 -6.96 8.69
N ASN A 46 0.18 -7.03 8.05
CA ASN A 46 0.48 -6.25 6.84
C ASN A 46 -0.52 -6.58 5.73
N GLN A 47 -0.71 -7.87 5.46
CA GLN A 47 -1.63 -8.36 4.44
C GLN A 47 -3.06 -7.86 4.70
N ARG A 48 -3.55 -8.00 5.94
CA ARG A 48 -4.90 -7.55 6.33
C ARG A 48 -5.09 -6.05 6.14
N ALA A 49 -4.10 -5.25 6.52
CA ALA A 49 -4.18 -3.80 6.34
C ALA A 49 -4.29 -3.44 4.86
N ILE A 50 -3.42 -3.99 4.02
CA ILE A 50 -3.41 -3.73 2.57
C ILE A 50 -4.72 -4.19 1.93
N GLU A 51 -5.17 -5.42 2.24
CA GLU A 51 -6.42 -5.98 1.70
C GLU A 51 -7.63 -5.11 2.06
N ARG A 52 -7.71 -4.59 3.29
CA ARG A 52 -8.79 -3.69 3.71
C ARG A 52 -8.79 -2.39 2.91
N VAL A 53 -7.62 -1.79 2.68
CA VAL A 53 -7.54 -0.54 1.91
C VAL A 53 -7.83 -0.79 0.43
N LEU A 54 -7.36 -1.91 -0.14
CA LEU A 54 -7.73 -2.30 -1.50
C LEU A 54 -9.24 -2.52 -1.63
N LYS A 55 -9.88 -3.17 -0.65
CA LYS A 55 -11.33 -3.35 -0.60
C LYS A 55 -12.07 -2.01 -0.57
N LYS A 56 -11.57 -1.01 0.15
CA LYS A 56 -12.13 0.36 0.15
C LYS A 56 -12.12 1.00 -1.24
N CYS A 57 -11.15 0.68 -2.10
CA CYS A 57 -11.09 1.23 -3.46
C CYS A 57 -12.15 0.62 -4.40
N ILE A 58 -12.48 -0.65 -4.22
CA ILE A 58 -13.38 -1.41 -5.12
C ILE A 58 -14.81 -1.52 -4.60
N SER A 59 -15.04 -1.29 -3.30
CA SER A 59 -16.37 -1.36 -2.72
C SER A 59 -17.16 -0.07 -2.98
N SER A 60 -18.49 -0.18 -2.97
CA SER A 60 -19.39 0.99 -3.01
C SER A 60 -19.28 1.90 -1.77
N GLU A 61 -18.49 1.49 -0.77
CA GLU A 61 -18.16 2.30 0.42
C GLU A 61 -16.97 3.24 0.17
N GLY A 62 -16.26 3.08 -0.95
CA GLY A 62 -15.19 3.96 -1.37
C GLY A 62 -15.67 5.41 -1.50
N ARG A 63 -15.34 6.25 -0.51
CA ARG A 63 -15.64 7.69 -0.53
C ARG A 63 -14.39 8.47 -0.87
N GLY A 64 -14.56 9.48 -1.74
CA GLY A 64 -13.48 10.40 -2.10
C GLY A 64 -12.49 9.79 -3.08
N VAL A 65 -11.23 9.68 -2.66
CA VAL A 65 -10.14 9.21 -3.54
C VAL A 65 -9.97 7.69 -3.54
N PHE A 66 -10.73 6.94 -2.76
CA PHE A 66 -10.69 5.46 -2.76
C PHE A 66 -11.69 4.93 -3.76
N ASP A 67 -11.29 4.89 -5.03
CA ASP A 67 -12.08 4.42 -6.17
C ASP A 67 -11.24 3.45 -7.03
N ASN A 68 -11.86 2.92 -8.08
CA ASN A 68 -11.19 2.03 -9.04
C ASN A 68 -9.93 2.66 -9.67
N ILE A 69 -9.89 3.98 -9.84
CA ILE A 69 -8.72 4.67 -10.40
C ILE A 69 -7.55 4.59 -9.42
N THR A 70 -7.79 4.77 -8.13
CA THR A 70 -6.75 4.58 -7.10
C THR A 70 -6.30 3.13 -7.00
N TYR A 71 -7.22 2.17 -7.15
CA TYR A 71 -6.83 0.76 -7.27
C TYR A 71 -5.86 0.56 -8.44
N ASP A 72 -6.20 1.04 -9.64
CA ASP A 72 -5.37 0.89 -10.83
C ASP A 72 -4.00 1.56 -10.67
N ILE A 73 -3.95 2.75 -10.06
CA ILE A 73 -2.69 3.43 -9.75
C ILE A 73 -1.79 2.56 -8.86
N ILE A 74 -2.34 1.99 -7.79
CA ILE A 74 -1.57 1.17 -6.85
C ILE A 74 -1.16 -0.15 -7.51
N TYR A 75 -2.05 -0.75 -8.28
CA TYR A 75 -1.78 -1.98 -9.01
C TYR A 75 -0.58 -1.81 -9.95
N GLU A 76 -0.61 -0.79 -10.80
CA GLU A 76 0.44 -0.55 -11.80
C GLU A 76 1.79 -0.19 -11.19
N LEU A 77 1.79 0.52 -10.06
CA LEU A 77 3.03 1.00 -9.43
C LEU A 77 3.66 -0.02 -8.47
N TYR A 78 2.87 -0.90 -7.85
CA TYR A 78 3.34 -1.73 -6.73
C TYR A 78 2.94 -3.20 -6.80
N LEU A 79 1.73 -3.53 -7.27
CA LEU A 79 1.22 -4.91 -7.19
C LEU A 79 1.51 -5.73 -8.44
N ARG A 80 1.84 -5.09 -9.55
CA ARG A 80 2.17 -5.76 -10.80
C ARG A 80 3.48 -6.52 -10.64
N GLU A 81 3.50 -7.78 -11.10
CA GLU A 81 4.68 -8.66 -11.06
C GLU A 81 5.92 -8.00 -11.68
N THR A 82 5.73 -7.28 -12.79
CA THR A 82 6.76 -6.42 -13.38
C THR A 82 6.25 -4.99 -13.42
N VAL A 83 6.83 -4.12 -12.58
CA VAL A 83 6.53 -2.68 -12.58
C VAL A 83 7.19 -2.04 -13.80
N VAL A 84 6.37 -1.72 -14.80
CA VAL A 84 6.84 -1.15 -16.07
C VAL A 84 6.51 0.34 -16.23
N LEU A 85 5.53 0.83 -15.46
CA LEU A 85 5.09 2.22 -15.55
C LEU A 85 5.75 3.08 -14.48
N SER A 86 6.25 4.25 -14.90
CA SER A 86 6.59 5.34 -13.97
C SER A 86 5.32 6.06 -13.52
N LEU A 87 5.44 6.98 -12.56
CA LEU A 87 4.34 7.85 -12.15
C LEU A 87 3.74 8.62 -13.34
N ASP A 88 4.58 9.11 -14.26
CA ASP A 88 4.14 9.79 -15.48
C ASP A 88 3.43 8.82 -16.43
N GLY A 89 3.93 7.59 -16.56
CA GLY A 89 3.27 6.53 -17.33
C GLY A 89 1.87 6.21 -16.80
N VAL A 90 1.72 6.10 -15.48
CA VAL A 90 0.42 5.89 -14.83
C VAL A 90 -0.50 7.11 -14.95
N ALA A 91 0.03 8.33 -14.84
CA ALA A 91 -0.73 9.55 -15.03
C ALA A 91 -1.33 9.62 -16.45
N ASN A 92 -0.53 9.33 -17.47
CA ASN A 92 -0.98 9.27 -18.85
C ASN A 92 -2.04 8.17 -19.06
N LYS A 93 -1.81 6.96 -18.52
CA LYS A 93 -2.75 5.84 -18.62
C LYS A 93 -4.09 6.12 -17.96
N SER A 94 -4.07 6.79 -16.80
CA SER A 94 -5.27 7.09 -16.01
C SER A 94 -5.94 8.41 -16.38
N HIS A 95 -5.42 9.15 -17.37
CA HIS A 95 -5.87 10.49 -17.76
C HIS A 95 -5.93 11.47 -16.57
N LEU A 96 -4.99 11.34 -15.64
CA LEU A 96 -4.85 12.22 -14.47
C LEU A 96 -3.58 13.04 -14.57
N SER A 97 -3.57 14.21 -13.90
CA SER A 97 -2.32 14.93 -13.67
C SER A 97 -1.40 14.13 -12.74
N LEU A 98 -0.09 14.31 -12.91
CA LEU A 98 0.92 13.72 -12.02
C LEU A 98 0.65 14.06 -10.53
N SER A 99 0.15 15.28 -10.27
CA SER A 99 -0.21 15.72 -8.91
C SER A 99 -1.38 14.91 -8.32
N GLN A 100 -2.41 14.64 -9.12
CA GLN A 100 -3.56 13.82 -8.71
C GLN A 100 -3.14 12.37 -8.43
N VAL A 101 -2.28 11.78 -9.28
CA VAL A 101 -1.73 10.44 -9.06
C VAL A 101 -0.95 10.39 -7.75
N LYS A 102 -0.03 11.35 -7.53
CA LYS A 102 0.75 11.45 -6.30
C LYS A 102 -0.15 11.58 -5.06
N LYS A 103 -1.20 12.41 -5.14
CA LYS A 103 -2.14 12.62 -4.03
C LYS A 103 -2.96 11.36 -3.71
N ARG A 104 -3.47 10.66 -4.73
CA ARG A 104 -4.22 9.40 -4.57
C ARG A 104 -3.34 8.31 -3.95
N ARG A 105 -2.12 8.15 -4.46
CA ARG A 105 -1.13 7.24 -3.90
C ARG A 105 -0.80 7.57 -2.44
N GLN A 106 -0.55 8.84 -2.15
CA GLN A 106 -0.24 9.29 -0.79
C GLN A 106 -1.40 8.99 0.17
N ALA A 107 -2.65 9.26 -0.24
CA ALA A 107 -3.83 8.95 0.56
C ALA A 107 -3.97 7.45 0.82
N PHE A 108 -3.71 6.60 -0.18
CA PHE A 108 -3.68 5.15 -0.02
C PHE A 108 -2.65 4.72 1.03
N PHE A 109 -1.43 5.26 0.94
CA PHE A 109 -0.34 4.91 1.85
C PHE A 109 -0.64 5.35 3.28
N GLU A 110 -1.23 6.54 3.45
CA GLU A 110 -1.67 7.02 4.76
C GLU A 110 -2.75 6.12 5.36
N GLU A 111 -3.70 5.64 4.56
CA GLU A 111 -4.74 4.73 5.04
C GLU A 111 -4.16 3.36 5.45
N VAL A 112 -3.18 2.83 4.71
CA VAL A 112 -2.49 1.60 5.10
C VAL A 112 -1.73 1.80 6.41
N ALA A 113 -1.05 2.93 6.58
CA ALA A 113 -0.37 3.27 7.82
C ALA A 113 -1.34 3.39 9.01
N ILE A 114 -2.54 3.97 8.80
CA ILE A 114 -3.60 4.03 9.81
C ILE A 114 -4.09 2.63 10.18
N GLU A 115 -4.41 1.77 9.21
CA GLU A 115 -4.83 0.38 9.46
C GLU A 115 -3.73 -0.43 10.17
N ARG A 116 -2.45 -0.10 9.97
CA ARG A 116 -1.31 -0.69 10.69
C ARG A 116 -1.06 -0.08 12.07
N GLY A 117 -1.75 0.98 12.46
CA GLY A 117 -1.51 1.70 13.71
C GLY A 117 -0.19 2.48 13.74
N ILE A 118 0.37 2.79 12.57
CA ILE A 118 1.61 3.57 12.44
C ILE A 118 1.28 5.05 12.55
N LYS A 119 1.99 5.77 13.43
CA LYS A 119 1.80 7.22 13.61
C LYS A 119 2.27 7.98 12.38
N ILE A 120 1.40 8.80 11.82
CA ILE A 120 1.71 9.69 10.70
C ILE A 120 1.85 11.10 11.25
N ASN A 121 3.08 11.62 11.33
CA ASN A 121 3.32 13.02 11.62
C ASN A 121 2.85 13.86 10.41
N LYS A 122 1.81 14.68 10.61
CA LYS A 122 1.18 15.50 9.55
C LYS A 122 1.76 16.92 9.44
N GLU A 123 2.82 17.24 10.18
CA GLU A 123 3.46 18.54 10.06
C GLU A 123 4.31 18.60 8.79
N LEU A 124 4.24 19.74 8.08
CA LEU A 124 4.85 20.05 6.77
C LEU A 124 4.05 19.59 5.54
N ASN A 125 2.95 20.29 5.21
CA ASN A 125 2.54 20.55 3.82
C ASN A 125 1.46 21.67 3.75
N LYS A 126 1.69 22.79 4.46
CA LYS A 126 0.92 24.04 4.28
C LYS A 126 1.67 25.10 3.45
N SER A 127 2.83 24.78 2.88
CA SER A 127 3.70 25.77 2.21
C SER A 127 3.74 25.72 0.67
N TYR A 128 2.94 24.86 0.02
CA TYR A 128 2.82 24.85 -1.45
C TYR A 128 1.38 25.07 -1.91
N SER A 129 0.83 26.23 -1.54
CA SER A 129 -0.19 26.91 -2.33
C SER A 129 0.31 28.33 -2.59
N ARG A 130 0.94 28.53 -3.74
CA ARG A 130 1.01 29.84 -4.41
C ARG A 130 0.19 29.72 -5.68
#